data_AF-A0A0J9S2Y1-F1
#
_entry.id   AF-A0A0J9S2Y1-F1
#
_cell.length_a   1.000
_cell.length_b   1.000
_cell.length_c   1.000
_cell.angle_alpha   90.00
_cell.angle_beta   90.00
_cell.angle_gamma   90.00
#
_symmetry.space_group_name_H-M   'P 1'
#
loop_
_entity.id
_entity.type
_entity.pdbx_description
1 polymer ?
#
loop_
_entity_poly.entity_id
_entity_poly.type
_entity_poly.pdbx_seq_one_letter_code
_entity_poly.pdbx_strand_id
1 'polypeptide(L)'
;MAKHLKKEDLEKLTSHINYSYFERGDTGCEGLHFYSTVKNELEETYQNYDFLNISDKIVRALCYIYNKKKNKPDKFDSELCPYLYYWIGSKIYPIVKDKKVFLRIISMIYDEFYSSDFFNTCTVLYNDIDEDTFNTYKMLHDYSKDYVNIEIDTSHGHTTCDTVYKEFIENYIRLLVFKLILVQMKVLETKCVVLHIKILV
;
A
#
# COMPACT_ATOMS: atom_id res chain seq x y z
N MET A 1 4.11 -23.78 18.01
CA MET A 1 4.65 -23.48 19.35
C MET A 1 4.03 -22.16 19.80
N ALA A 2 3.67 -22.02 21.08
CA ALA A 2 3.19 -20.75 21.61
C ALA A 2 4.24 -19.66 21.40
N LYS A 3 3.81 -18.51 20.86
CA LYS A 3 4.66 -17.32 20.68
C LYS A 3 4.17 -16.18 21.56
N HIS A 4 5.08 -15.26 21.87
CA HIS A 4 4.73 -13.96 22.39
C HIS A 4 5.04 -12.93 21.30
N LEU A 5 4.00 -12.51 20.57
CA LEU A 5 4.10 -11.62 19.42
C LEU A 5 4.35 -10.18 19.88
N LYS A 6 5.27 -9.49 19.22
CA LYS A 6 5.67 -8.14 19.57
C LYS A 6 5.55 -7.20 18.37
N LYS A 7 5.71 -5.90 18.61
CA LYS A 7 5.81 -4.88 17.55
C LYS A 7 6.77 -5.30 16.42
N GLU A 8 7.92 -5.90 16.73
CA GLU A 8 8.90 -6.29 15.71
C GLU A 8 8.41 -7.44 14.81
N ASP A 9 7.41 -8.21 15.24
CA ASP A 9 6.77 -9.23 14.40
C ASP A 9 5.86 -8.61 13.33
N LEU A 10 5.40 -7.37 13.50
CA LEU A 10 4.64 -6.63 12.47
C LEU A 10 5.51 -6.33 11.24
N GLU A 11 6.81 -6.11 11.43
CA GLU A 11 7.74 -5.86 10.31
C GLU A 11 7.92 -7.10 9.40
N LYS A 12 7.48 -8.28 9.86
CA LYS A 12 7.53 -9.54 9.10
C LYS A 12 6.26 -9.75 8.27
N LEU A 13 5.26 -8.87 8.40
CA LEU A 13 4.06 -8.92 7.59
C LEU A 13 4.38 -8.62 6.12
N THR A 14 3.66 -9.28 5.22
CA THR A 14 3.91 -9.21 3.77
C THR A 14 3.80 -7.76 3.26
N SER A 15 2.82 -7.01 3.76
CA SER A 15 2.65 -5.59 3.45
C SER A 15 3.87 -4.76 3.88
N HIS A 16 4.33 -4.92 5.12
CA HIS A 16 5.46 -4.19 5.69
C HIS A 16 6.77 -4.51 4.95
N ILE A 17 7.00 -5.78 4.61
CA ILE A 17 8.14 -6.20 3.80
C ILE A 17 8.14 -5.49 2.44
N ASN A 18 7.01 -5.50 1.73
CA ASN A 18 6.93 -4.84 0.42
C ASN A 18 7.11 -3.32 0.52
N TYR A 19 6.49 -2.68 1.50
CA TYR A 19 6.67 -1.24 1.75
C TYR A 19 8.11 -0.88 2.12
N SER A 20 8.83 -1.77 2.80
CA SER A 20 10.25 -1.55 3.14
C SER A 20 11.15 -1.47 1.90
N TYR A 21 10.81 -2.17 0.81
CA TYR A 21 11.56 -2.08 -0.44
C TYR A 21 11.40 -0.71 -1.09
N PHE A 22 10.19 -0.14 -1.06
CA PHE A 22 9.96 1.22 -1.58
C PHE A 22 10.56 2.29 -0.68
N GLU A 23 10.50 2.12 0.64
CA GLU A 23 11.13 3.05 1.58
C GLU A 23 12.65 3.10 1.40
N ARG A 24 13.27 1.96 1.10
CA ARG A 24 14.69 1.89 0.73
C ARG A 24 14.94 2.48 -0.65
N GLY A 25 14.06 2.19 -1.60
CA GLY A 25 14.20 2.52 -3.01
C GLY A 25 15.41 1.84 -3.67
N ASP A 26 15.63 2.17 -4.94
CA ASP A 26 16.81 1.75 -5.70
C ASP A 26 17.51 2.95 -6.34
N THR A 27 18.71 2.72 -6.88
CA THR A 27 19.55 3.76 -7.52
C THR A 27 19.86 3.39 -8.97
N GLY A 28 20.48 4.31 -9.72
CA GLY A 28 20.90 4.06 -11.10
C GLY A 28 19.83 4.42 -12.15
N CYS A 29 18.80 5.16 -11.75
CA CYS A 29 17.77 5.70 -12.62
C CYS A 29 17.90 7.21 -12.84
N GLU A 30 18.92 7.87 -12.26
CA GLU A 30 19.07 9.32 -12.25
C GLU A 30 19.23 9.91 -13.67
N GLY A 31 19.71 9.10 -14.63
CA GLY A 31 19.79 9.47 -16.04
C GLY A 31 18.55 9.16 -16.87
N LEU A 32 17.49 8.58 -16.28
CA LEU A 32 16.25 8.24 -16.98
C LEU A 32 15.27 9.41 -16.95
N HIS A 33 14.55 9.61 -18.07
CA HIS A 33 13.61 10.72 -18.23
C HIS A 33 12.59 10.83 -17.08
N PHE A 34 11.93 9.71 -16.73
CA PHE A 34 10.92 9.71 -15.67
C PHE A 34 11.46 10.21 -14.33
N TYR A 35 12.76 9.97 -14.05
CA TYR A 35 13.36 10.29 -12.77
C TYR A 35 13.40 11.81 -12.57
N SER A 36 13.96 12.54 -13.55
CA SER A 36 13.98 14.00 -13.51
C SER A 36 12.57 14.59 -13.64
N THR A 37 11.73 14.04 -14.51
CA THR A 37 10.39 14.59 -14.76
C THR A 37 9.51 14.51 -13.53
N VAL A 38 9.39 13.33 -12.90
CA VAL A 38 8.59 13.18 -11.68
C VAL A 38 9.16 14.02 -10.53
N LYS A 39 10.49 14.05 -10.38
CA LYS A 39 11.13 14.83 -9.31
C LYS A 39 10.86 16.32 -9.46
N ASN A 40 11.12 16.86 -10.65
CA ASN A 40 10.96 18.29 -10.92
C ASN A 40 9.49 18.70 -10.85
N GLU A 41 8.56 17.88 -11.36
CA GLU A 41 7.13 18.19 -11.27
C GLU A 41 6.68 18.30 -9.80
N LEU A 42 7.11 17.37 -8.94
CA LEU A 42 6.82 17.43 -7.50
C LEU A 42 7.45 18.65 -6.81
N GLU A 43 8.68 19.01 -7.17
CA GLU A 43 9.44 20.08 -6.50
C GLU A 43 9.13 21.48 -7.05
N GLU A 44 8.80 21.61 -8.35
CA GLU A 44 8.62 22.89 -9.04
C GLU A 44 7.15 23.24 -9.24
N THR A 45 6.29 22.30 -9.65
CA THR A 45 4.86 22.56 -9.86
C THR A 45 4.10 22.61 -8.54
N TYR A 46 4.52 21.79 -7.57
CA TYR A 46 3.87 21.67 -6.26
C TYR A 46 4.67 22.34 -5.13
N GLN A 47 5.39 23.44 -5.42
CA GLN A 47 6.21 24.20 -4.45
C GLN A 47 5.50 24.64 -3.17
N ASN A 48 4.16 24.76 -3.20
CA ASN A 48 3.37 25.10 -2.02
C ASN A 48 3.26 23.94 -1.02
N TYR A 49 3.78 22.76 -1.36
CA TYR A 49 3.78 21.55 -0.56
C TYR A 49 5.22 21.13 -0.23
N ASP A 50 5.44 20.58 0.97
CA ASP A 50 6.77 20.13 1.40
C ASP A 50 7.12 18.76 0.79
N PHE A 51 7.47 18.76 -0.50
CA PHE A 51 7.90 17.57 -1.23
C PHE A 51 9.41 17.33 -1.23
N LEU A 52 10.22 18.25 -0.70
CA LEU A 52 11.70 18.24 -0.80
C LEU A 52 12.35 16.89 -0.40
N ASN A 53 11.80 16.23 0.62
CA ASN A 53 12.31 14.94 1.09
C ASN A 53 11.52 13.73 0.57
N ILE A 54 10.33 13.95 0.02
CA ILE A 54 9.43 12.89 -0.45
C ILE A 54 9.62 12.62 -1.94
N SER A 55 9.95 13.64 -2.74
CA SER A 55 10.26 13.51 -4.17
C SER A 55 11.36 12.47 -4.40
N ASP A 56 12.47 12.55 -3.67
CA ASP A 56 13.59 11.60 -3.74
C ASP A 56 13.17 10.17 -3.40
N LYS A 57 12.39 10.00 -2.33
CA LYS A 57 11.85 8.69 -1.95
C LYS A 57 10.93 8.12 -3.03
N ILE A 58 10.06 8.95 -3.61
CA ILE A 58 9.17 8.53 -4.69
C ILE A 58 9.98 8.06 -5.88
N VAL A 59 10.88 8.87 -6.43
CA VAL A 59 11.63 8.50 -7.64
C VAL A 59 12.53 7.27 -7.44
N ARG A 60 13.07 7.08 -6.22
CA ARG A 60 13.83 5.86 -5.88
C ARG A 60 12.93 4.63 -5.73
N ALA A 61 11.70 4.76 -5.23
CA ALA A 61 10.72 3.67 -5.24
C ALA A 61 10.27 3.32 -6.67
N LEU A 62 10.08 4.31 -7.54
CA LEU A 62 9.82 4.10 -8.95
C LEU A 62 11.01 3.39 -9.62
N CYS A 63 12.24 3.79 -9.30
CA CYS A 63 13.46 3.14 -9.78
C CYS A 63 13.56 1.66 -9.37
N TYR A 64 13.11 1.31 -8.16
CA TYR A 64 13.03 -0.09 -7.73
C TYR A 64 12.13 -0.93 -8.64
N ILE A 65 10.93 -0.43 -8.96
CA ILE A 65 10.01 -1.11 -9.89
C ILE A 65 10.61 -1.16 -11.30
N TYR A 66 11.28 -0.09 -11.72
CA TYR A 66 12.06 -0.04 -12.97
C TYR A 66 13.08 -1.17 -13.07
N ASN A 67 13.99 -1.26 -12.10
CA ASN A 67 15.04 -2.25 -12.10
C ASN A 67 14.50 -3.67 -11.98
N LYS A 68 13.41 -3.89 -11.23
CA LYS A 68 12.74 -5.21 -11.16
C LYS A 68 12.24 -5.68 -12.51
N LYS A 69 11.54 -4.80 -13.26
CA LYS A 69 11.05 -5.13 -14.61
C LYS A 69 12.22 -5.32 -15.58
N LYS A 70 13.19 -4.42 -15.60
CA LYS A 70 14.36 -4.47 -16.48
C LYS A 70 15.15 -5.76 -16.30
N ASN A 71 15.37 -6.19 -15.05
CA ASN A 71 16.15 -7.40 -14.75
C ASN A 71 15.38 -8.70 -15.04
N LYS A 72 14.04 -8.67 -15.00
CA LYS A 72 13.18 -9.84 -15.25
C LYS A 72 11.94 -9.47 -16.08
N PRO A 73 12.07 -9.14 -17.38
CA PRO A 73 10.97 -8.59 -18.16
C PRO A 73 9.73 -9.50 -18.22
N ASP A 74 9.94 -10.80 -18.43
CA ASP A 74 8.88 -11.81 -18.57
C ASP A 74 8.35 -12.37 -17.25
N LYS A 75 9.02 -12.04 -16.13
CA LYS A 75 8.69 -12.53 -14.79
C LYS A 75 8.53 -11.40 -13.80
N PHE A 76 8.11 -10.24 -14.29
CA PHE A 76 7.80 -9.10 -13.44
C PHE A 76 6.61 -9.46 -12.56
N ASP A 77 6.77 -9.22 -11.27
CA ASP A 77 5.72 -9.46 -10.29
C ASP A 77 4.75 -8.27 -10.27
N SER A 78 3.64 -8.40 -10.98
CA SER A 78 2.58 -7.39 -11.01
C SER A 78 1.91 -7.18 -9.66
N GLU A 79 2.07 -8.08 -8.69
CA GLU A 79 1.56 -7.87 -7.33
C GLU A 79 2.23 -6.69 -6.63
N LEU A 80 3.41 -6.24 -7.09
CA LEU A 80 4.09 -5.06 -6.58
C LEU A 80 3.33 -3.75 -6.88
N CYS A 81 2.52 -3.72 -7.94
CA CYS A 81 1.87 -2.48 -8.39
C CYS A 81 0.84 -1.94 -7.39
N PRO A 82 -0.07 -2.76 -6.81
CA PRO A 82 -0.91 -2.30 -5.72
C PRO A 82 -0.14 -1.77 -4.51
N TYR A 83 0.93 -2.45 -4.11
CA TYR A 83 1.76 -1.94 -3.00
C TYR A 83 2.40 -0.61 -3.34
N LEU A 84 2.92 -0.43 -4.57
CA LEU A 84 3.46 0.85 -5.01
C LEU A 84 2.40 1.95 -4.95
N TYR A 85 1.20 1.70 -5.49
CA TYR A 85 0.09 2.65 -5.48
C TYR A 85 -0.24 3.14 -4.06
N TYR A 86 -0.47 2.21 -3.13
CA TYR A 86 -0.81 2.57 -1.76
C TYR A 86 0.36 3.17 -0.99
N TRP A 87 1.61 2.75 -1.28
CA TRP A 87 2.79 3.35 -0.66
C TRP A 87 2.96 4.80 -1.12
N ILE A 88 2.95 5.08 -2.43
CA ILE A 88 3.03 6.44 -2.97
C ILE A 88 1.89 7.29 -2.39
N GLY A 89 0.65 6.78 -2.42
CA GLY A 89 -0.48 7.56 -1.93
C GLY A 89 -0.39 7.87 -0.44
N SER A 90 0.17 6.96 0.37
CA SER A 90 0.41 7.18 1.80
C SER A 90 1.47 8.25 2.10
N LYS A 91 2.35 8.57 1.14
CA LYS A 91 3.30 9.69 1.25
C LYS A 91 2.70 11.01 0.79
N ILE A 92 1.86 10.99 -0.24
CA ILE A 92 1.30 12.20 -0.86
C ILE A 92 0.12 12.75 -0.05
N TYR A 93 -0.87 11.92 0.32
CA TYR A 93 -2.10 12.40 0.96
C TYR A 93 -1.85 13.26 2.22
N PRO A 94 -0.96 12.86 3.16
CA PRO A 94 -0.71 13.65 4.37
C PRO A 94 -0.14 15.04 4.11
N ILE A 95 0.51 15.23 2.95
CA ILE A 95 1.10 16.50 2.51
C ILE A 95 0.02 17.37 1.85
N VAL A 96 -0.70 16.81 0.88
CA VAL A 96 -1.58 17.61 0.03
C VAL A 96 -2.94 17.88 0.64
N LYS A 97 -3.50 16.88 1.35
CA LYS A 97 -4.84 16.91 1.99
C LYS A 97 -5.96 17.43 1.08
N ASP A 98 -5.77 17.32 -0.24
CA ASP A 98 -6.72 17.74 -1.25
C ASP A 98 -6.84 16.63 -2.31
N LYS A 99 -8.06 16.18 -2.52
CA LYS A 99 -8.39 15.09 -3.44
C LYS A 99 -7.97 15.41 -4.88
N LYS A 100 -8.21 16.64 -5.37
CA LYS A 100 -7.92 16.99 -6.77
C LYS A 100 -6.42 17.05 -7.01
N VAL A 101 -5.68 17.62 -6.07
CA VAL A 101 -4.22 17.69 -6.11
C VAL A 101 -3.62 16.29 -6.04
N PHE A 102 -4.10 15.45 -5.12
CA PHE A 102 -3.70 14.04 -5.03
C PHE A 102 -3.87 13.32 -6.37
N LEU A 103 -5.05 13.41 -6.97
CA LEU A 103 -5.36 12.72 -8.23
C LEU A 103 -4.47 13.21 -9.38
N ARG A 104 -4.17 14.51 -9.45
CA ARG A 104 -3.26 15.07 -10.47
C ARG A 104 -1.85 14.52 -10.31
N ILE A 105 -1.33 14.44 -9.08
CA ILE A 105 0.00 13.92 -8.82
C ILE A 105 0.07 12.42 -9.15
N ILE A 106 -0.91 11.63 -8.70
CA ILE A 106 -0.94 10.19 -9.01
C ILE A 106 -1.05 9.95 -10.52
N SER A 107 -1.93 10.68 -11.22
CA SER A 107 -2.04 10.56 -12.68
C SER A 107 -0.69 10.83 -13.34
N MET A 108 -0.06 11.97 -13.02
CA MET A 108 1.24 12.34 -13.58
C MET A 108 2.31 11.28 -13.37
N ILE A 109 2.43 10.73 -12.15
CA ILE A 109 3.43 9.69 -11.85
C ILE A 109 3.20 8.44 -12.71
N TYR A 110 1.95 8.00 -12.85
CA TYR A 110 1.63 6.81 -13.64
C TYR A 110 1.65 7.07 -15.15
N ASP A 111 1.34 8.28 -15.60
CA ASP A 111 1.45 8.68 -17.00
C ASP A 111 2.93 8.67 -17.45
N GLU A 112 3.86 9.08 -16.58
CA GLU A 112 5.32 8.95 -16.84
C GLU A 112 5.79 7.49 -16.93
N PHE A 113 5.11 6.56 -16.24
CA PHE A 113 5.35 5.13 -16.44
C PHE A 113 4.84 4.63 -17.79
N TYR A 114 3.75 5.20 -18.31
CA TYR A 114 3.24 4.84 -19.62
C TYR A 114 4.07 5.43 -20.77
N SER A 115 4.69 6.59 -20.59
CA SER A 115 5.39 7.29 -21.68
C SER A 115 6.86 6.85 -21.88
N SER A 116 7.44 6.13 -20.91
CA SER A 116 8.84 5.68 -20.93
C SER A 116 9.03 4.26 -21.46
N ASP A 117 10.27 3.77 -21.61
CA ASP A 117 10.63 2.36 -21.92
C ASP A 117 10.08 1.31 -20.92
N PHE A 118 9.27 1.79 -19.98
CA PHE A 118 8.62 1.13 -18.86
C PHE A 118 7.17 0.71 -19.14
N PHE A 119 6.70 0.87 -20.38
CA PHE A 119 5.34 0.64 -20.85
C PHE A 119 4.62 -0.53 -20.15
N ASN A 120 3.44 -0.23 -19.60
CA ASN A 120 2.47 -1.18 -19.05
C ASN A 120 2.94 -2.02 -17.86
N THR A 121 3.96 -1.60 -17.12
CA THR A 121 4.42 -2.35 -15.94
C THR A 121 3.43 -2.27 -14.79
N CYS A 122 2.96 -1.07 -14.45
CA CYS A 122 1.94 -0.84 -13.45
C CYS A 122 0.88 0.12 -13.98
N THR A 123 -0.39 -0.24 -13.80
CA THR A 123 -1.52 0.64 -14.12
C THR A 123 -2.02 1.32 -12.85
N VAL A 124 -2.51 2.54 -12.97
CA VAL A 124 -3.17 3.24 -11.86
C VAL A 124 -4.38 2.42 -11.37
N LEU A 125 -4.52 2.25 -10.06
CA LEU A 125 -5.61 1.45 -9.48
C LEU A 125 -6.94 2.20 -9.47
N TYR A 126 -6.92 3.46 -9.04
CA TYR A 126 -8.11 4.29 -8.92
C TYR A 126 -7.81 5.69 -9.46
N ASN A 127 -8.67 6.14 -10.39
CA ASN A 127 -8.61 7.45 -11.02
C ASN A 127 -9.45 8.50 -10.28
N ASP A 128 -10.25 8.08 -9.32
CA ASP A 128 -11.06 8.96 -8.48
C ASP A 128 -11.27 8.32 -7.09
N ILE A 129 -10.61 8.86 -6.08
CA ILE A 129 -10.66 8.34 -4.71
C ILE A 129 -10.43 9.48 -3.70
N ASP A 130 -11.24 9.53 -2.65
CA ASP A 130 -11.02 10.43 -1.50
C ASP A 130 -10.09 9.79 -0.46
N GLU A 131 -9.59 10.59 0.48
CA GLU A 131 -8.61 10.16 1.47
C GLU A 131 -9.14 9.02 2.38
N ASP A 132 -10.39 9.10 2.85
CA ASP A 132 -10.98 8.08 3.72
C ASP A 132 -11.16 6.75 2.99
N THR A 133 -11.63 6.81 1.74
CA THR A 133 -11.75 5.64 0.87
C THR A 133 -10.37 5.06 0.56
N PHE A 134 -9.38 5.89 0.23
CA PHE A 134 -8.00 5.47 -0.02
C PHE A 134 -7.40 4.75 1.19
N ASN A 135 -7.48 5.36 2.38
CA ASN A 135 -6.94 4.79 3.61
C ASN A 135 -7.60 3.45 3.93
N THR A 136 -8.89 3.33 3.67
CA THR A 136 -9.55 2.04 3.86
C THR A 136 -9.10 1.00 2.84
N TYR A 137 -9.05 1.35 1.56
CA TYR A 137 -8.68 0.40 0.51
C TYR A 137 -7.25 -0.09 0.68
N LYS A 138 -6.35 0.80 1.09
CA LYS A 138 -4.99 0.44 1.54
C LYS A 138 -5.04 -0.59 2.66
N MET A 139 -5.83 -0.33 3.70
CA MET A 139 -5.91 -1.21 4.86
C MET A 139 -6.50 -2.58 4.53
N LEU A 140 -7.53 -2.63 3.68
CA LEU A 140 -8.10 -3.89 3.18
C LEU A 140 -7.08 -4.66 2.35
N HIS A 141 -6.33 -3.98 1.50
CA HIS A 141 -5.24 -4.59 0.75
C HIS A 141 -4.17 -5.16 1.69
N ASP A 142 -3.68 -4.38 2.65
CA ASP A 142 -2.66 -4.82 3.61
C ASP A 142 -3.14 -6.05 4.40
N TYR A 143 -4.35 -5.99 4.96
CA TYR A 143 -4.95 -7.12 5.66
C TYR A 143 -5.05 -8.36 4.77
N SER A 144 -5.52 -8.23 3.53
CA SER A 144 -5.65 -9.37 2.61
C SER A 144 -4.32 -10.07 2.34
N LYS A 145 -3.20 -9.35 2.41
CA LYS A 145 -1.86 -9.86 2.16
C LYS A 145 -1.18 -10.38 3.43
N ASP A 146 -1.60 -9.89 4.59
CA ASP A 146 -1.04 -10.23 5.89
C ASP A 146 -1.82 -11.32 6.63
N TYR A 147 -3.08 -11.55 6.24
CA TYR A 147 -4.02 -12.43 6.92
C TYR A 147 -3.45 -13.83 7.19
N VAL A 148 -2.83 -14.46 6.19
CA VAL A 148 -2.29 -15.81 6.32
C VAL A 148 -1.19 -15.87 7.38
N ASN A 149 -0.28 -14.88 7.41
CA ASN A 149 0.79 -14.84 8.41
C ASN A 149 0.22 -14.61 9.81
N ILE A 150 -0.74 -13.69 9.94
CA ILE A 150 -1.43 -13.41 11.20
C ILE A 150 -2.16 -14.66 11.70
N GLU A 151 -2.86 -15.38 10.83
CA GLU A 151 -3.58 -16.61 11.18
C GLU A 151 -2.62 -17.69 11.70
N ILE A 152 -1.51 -17.92 10.98
CA ILE A 152 -0.49 -18.88 11.40
C ILE A 152 0.10 -18.51 12.76
N ASP A 153 0.47 -17.23 12.94
CA ASP A 153 1.12 -16.76 14.17
C ASP A 153 0.18 -16.76 15.38
N THR A 154 -1.12 -16.63 15.16
CA THR A 154 -2.15 -16.63 16.23
C THR A 154 -2.88 -17.95 16.40
N SER A 155 -2.62 -18.96 15.56
CA SER A 155 -3.31 -20.27 15.54
C SER A 155 -3.23 -21.06 16.85
N HIS A 156 -2.20 -20.83 17.67
CA HIS A 156 -2.01 -21.57 18.91
C HIS A 156 -2.69 -20.86 20.10
N GLY A 157 -3.56 -21.57 20.82
CA GLY A 157 -4.39 -21.00 21.90
C GLY A 157 -3.65 -20.40 23.11
N HIS A 158 -2.34 -20.64 23.24
CA HIS A 158 -1.48 -20.01 24.27
C HIS A 158 -0.64 -18.85 23.72
N THR A 159 -0.86 -18.43 22.49
CA THR A 159 -0.17 -17.27 21.90
C THR A 159 -0.61 -16.00 22.63
N THR A 160 0.35 -15.18 23.03
CA THR A 160 0.10 -13.86 23.62
C THR A 160 0.72 -12.79 22.73
N CYS A 161 0.33 -11.53 22.94
CA CYS A 161 0.88 -10.39 22.22
C CYS A 161 1.10 -9.20 23.13
N ASP A 162 2.02 -8.32 22.75
CA ASP A 162 2.15 -7.00 23.39
C ASP A 162 0.99 -6.06 22.99
N THR A 163 0.92 -4.90 23.63
CA THR A 163 -0.14 -3.93 23.38
C THR A 163 -0.11 -3.36 21.96
N VAL A 164 1.07 -3.20 21.36
CA VAL A 164 1.24 -2.61 20.03
C VAL A 164 0.72 -3.55 18.95
N TYR A 165 1.10 -4.83 19.03
CA TYR A 165 0.60 -5.86 18.13
C TYR A 165 -0.91 -6.05 18.29
N LYS A 166 -1.40 -6.02 19.54
CA LYS A 166 -2.83 -6.10 19.81
C LYS A 166 -3.62 -4.95 19.18
N GLU A 167 -3.19 -3.70 19.38
CA GLU A 167 -3.83 -2.51 18.79
C GLU A 167 -3.83 -2.57 17.26
N PHE A 168 -2.74 -3.05 16.64
CA PHE A 168 -2.66 -3.22 15.20
C PHE A 168 -3.73 -4.19 14.66
N ILE A 169 -3.87 -5.36 15.28
CA ILE A 169 -4.89 -6.35 14.88
C ILE A 169 -6.31 -5.82 15.16
N GLU A 170 -6.52 -5.16 16.30
CA GLU A 170 -7.81 -4.54 16.63
C GLU A 170 -8.21 -3.47 15.60
N ASN A 171 -7.25 -2.70 15.09
CA ASN A 171 -7.50 -1.74 14.01
C ASN A 171 -7.97 -2.44 12.72
N TYR A 172 -7.31 -3.54 12.31
CA TYR A 172 -7.78 -4.36 11.17
C TYR A 172 -9.21 -4.85 11.37
N ILE A 173 -9.51 -5.45 12.53
CA ILE A 173 -10.84 -5.98 12.84
C ILE A 173 -11.88 -4.86 12.87
N ARG A 174 -11.60 -3.75 13.54
CA ARG A 174 -12.53 -2.63 13.67
C ARG A 174 -12.97 -2.10 12.31
N LEU A 175 -12.04 -1.92 11.38
CA LEU A 175 -12.38 -1.40 10.04
C LEU A 175 -13.09 -2.42 9.17
N LEU A 176 -12.73 -3.72 9.26
CA LEU A 176 -13.46 -4.80 8.59
C LEU A 176 -14.90 -4.89 9.10
N VAL A 177 -15.10 -4.89 10.42
CA VAL A 177 -16.42 -4.96 11.04
C VAL A 177 -17.24 -3.71 10.72
N PHE A 178 -16.67 -2.51 10.84
CA PHE A 178 -17.38 -1.27 10.55
C PHE A 178 -17.86 -1.19 9.09
N LYS A 179 -17.05 -1.68 8.14
CA LYS A 179 -17.45 -1.70 6.72
C LYS A 179 -18.30 -2.89 6.32
N LEU A 180 -18.12 -4.07 6.92
CA LEU A 180 -19.05 -5.19 6.78
C LEU A 180 -20.43 -4.80 7.32
N ILE A 181 -20.51 -4.06 8.43
CA ILE A 181 -21.75 -3.47 8.94
C ILE A 181 -22.34 -2.46 7.95
N LEU A 182 -21.55 -1.61 7.30
CA LEU A 182 -22.05 -0.71 6.23
C LEU A 182 -22.54 -1.46 4.99
N VAL A 183 -21.88 -2.55 4.59
CA VAL A 183 -22.31 -3.42 3.48
C VAL A 183 -23.59 -4.18 3.86
N GLN A 184 -23.71 -4.61 5.12
CA GLN A 184 -24.91 -5.26 5.68
C GLN A 184 -26.05 -4.27 5.95
N MET A 185 -25.80 -2.99 6.19
CA MET A 185 -26.86 -1.97 6.32
C MET A 185 -27.62 -1.71 5.00
N LYS A 186 -27.10 -2.20 3.85
CA LYS A 186 -27.83 -2.22 2.57
C LYS A 186 -28.61 -3.52 2.32
N VAL A 187 -28.47 -4.52 3.20
CA VAL A 187 -29.06 -5.86 3.04
C VAL A 187 -29.61 -6.33 4.39
N LEU A 188 -30.86 -5.95 4.62
CA LEU A 188 -31.88 -6.61 5.44
C LEU A 188 -31.44 -7.61 6.53
N GLU A 189 -31.90 -7.29 7.75
CA GLU A 189 -32.64 -8.19 8.65
C GLU A 189 -32.10 -9.61 8.90
N THR A 190 -31.79 -9.82 10.18
CA THR A 190 -31.85 -11.06 10.97
C THR A 190 -30.62 -12.00 11.04
N LYS A 191 -30.15 -12.14 12.30
CA LYS A 191 -29.37 -13.21 12.96
C LYS A 191 -27.84 -13.09 12.98
N CYS A 192 -27.35 -12.68 14.17
CA CYS A 192 -26.00 -12.91 14.68
C CYS A 192 -25.64 -14.40 14.67
N VAL A 193 -24.62 -14.80 13.90
CA VAL A 193 -23.65 -15.82 14.31
C VAL A 193 -22.30 -15.44 13.71
N VAL A 194 -21.31 -15.35 14.59
CA VAL A 194 -19.87 -15.27 14.26
C VAL A 194 -19.52 -16.46 13.37
N LEU A 195 -19.26 -16.24 12.08
CA LEU A 195 -18.80 -17.30 11.19
C LEU A 195 -17.33 -17.10 10.82
N HIS A 196 -16.53 -18.02 11.37
CA HIS A 196 -15.24 -18.48 10.87
C HIS A 196 -15.15 -18.39 9.33
N ILE A 197 -14.22 -17.57 8.84
CA ILE A 197 -13.73 -17.69 7.47
C ILE A 197 -12.91 -18.99 7.42
N LYS A 198 -13.54 -20.08 6.99
CA LYS A 198 -12.85 -21.27 6.48
C LYS A 198 -13.10 -21.31 4.98
N ILE A 199 -12.05 -21.01 4.24
CA ILE A 199 -11.95 -21.25 2.81
C ILE A 199 -11.80 -22.77 2.58
N LEU A 200 -12.58 -23.29 1.62
CA LEU A 200 -12.46 -24.54 0.82
C LEU A 200 -13.47 -25.69 1.03
N VAL A 201 -14.20 -25.93 -0.08
CA VAL A 201 -14.89 -27.12 -0.64
C VAL A 201 -16.06 -27.72 0.14
#